data_AF-A0AAQ3M565-F1
#
_entry.id   AF-A0AAQ3M565-F1
#
_cell.length_a   1.000
_cell.length_b   1.000
_cell.length_c   1.000
_cell.angle_alpha   90.00
_cell.angle_beta   90.00
_cell.angle_gamma   90.00
#
_symmetry.space_group_name_H-M   'P 1'
#
loop_
_entity.id
_entity.type
_entity.pdbx_description
1 polymer ?
#
loop_
_entity_poly.entity_id
_entity_poly.type
_entity_poly.pdbx_seq_one_letter_code
_entity_poly.pdbx_strand_id
1 'polypeptide(L)'
;MSWFPTPVRLSRHCGRLVVVPLLVLGLVVYLLVPTTRIENALRQLYLEHGQYRHPQETLPPPVTPSAASGTLAKPADICALRFGNDYLRSFSRTATRYCDAGSSADLTCFSHKLDDKKTDSFCLGGPASLETTQKRIELDCTIRDWAEDDFSRNVPQFRDFPLYWYNTGPRAIFNQHIKLQRIAQAATTPSADAKGFSLLVQREDNHQNLWHSMMEIMSLTLSLDVLRTTINTKTGKPFFTHDDIKQSRVVFLDKLPNGPYFDLWSIFAGKLPMRIQDMSAMDLATTNILVPLPGSSNPFWQGDWLDLHCGESTLLKLFSNRVLDFYNEFDTTTAVQRPPTLTLIDRKEKRRLLNKELYFEALQKKHPEVNMRMVDYAALSLSEQIHISHTTDILIGVHGAGLTHGIFLPPNSTLVEIQPPSLKHKGFHNMAEALGHRYFTCHGSEHEIPQGNGDWQHDDVFLEETAFMEIMDKAIASMAG
;
A
#
# COMPACT_ATOMS: atom_id res chain seq x y z
N MET A 1 -11.48 72.42 12.29
CA MET A 1 -12.01 73.19 13.44
C MET A 1 -13.18 72.44 14.07
N SER A 2 -13.68 72.92 15.20
CA SER A 2 -14.40 72.15 16.22
C SER A 2 -15.88 72.52 16.38
N TRP A 3 -16.78 71.52 16.27
CA TRP A 3 -18.13 71.47 16.90
C TRP A 3 -19.10 72.62 16.44
N PHE A 4 -20.42 72.71 16.69
CA PHE A 4 -21.39 72.03 17.58
C PHE A 4 -22.85 72.11 16.95
N PRO A 5 -24.05 71.94 17.59
CA PRO A 5 -24.97 70.84 17.16
C PRO A 5 -26.52 71.11 17.03
N THR A 6 -27.27 70.00 16.84
CA THR A 6 -28.65 69.66 17.34
C THR A 6 -29.92 70.26 16.70
N PRO A 7 -31.16 69.73 16.96
CA PRO A 7 -31.57 68.42 17.56
C PRO A 7 -32.82 67.69 16.93
N VAL A 8 -33.00 66.37 17.20
CA VAL A 8 -34.29 65.66 17.60
C VAL A 8 -35.48 65.64 16.60
N ARG A 9 -36.28 64.58 16.32
CA ARG A 9 -36.54 63.15 16.75
C ARG A 9 -37.37 62.47 15.61
N LEU A 10 -37.90 61.22 15.59
CA LEU A 10 -38.03 60.05 16.49
C LEU A 10 -38.21 58.74 15.65
N SER A 11 -38.41 57.62 16.35
CA SER A 11 -38.91 56.27 15.95
C SER A 11 -37.87 55.32 15.35
N ARG A 12 -37.44 54.23 16.03
CA ARG A 12 -38.18 53.05 16.58
C ARG A 12 -38.93 52.29 15.47
N HIS A 13 -38.79 50.97 15.28
CA HIS A 13 -38.09 49.88 16.00
C HIS A 13 -37.87 48.70 15.01
N CYS A 14 -37.01 47.68 15.19
CA CYS A 14 -35.79 47.42 15.98
C CYS A 14 -35.16 46.09 15.44
N GLY A 15 -33.90 45.73 15.75
CA GLY A 15 -33.34 44.46 15.21
C GLY A 15 -31.86 44.11 15.50
N ARG A 16 -31.47 43.87 16.76
CA ARG A 16 -30.17 43.26 17.13
C ARG A 16 -30.25 42.45 18.44
N LEU A 17 -30.62 41.16 18.39
CA LEU A 17 -30.64 40.30 19.60
C LEU A 17 -30.67 38.76 19.33
N VAL A 18 -29.87 38.26 18.36
CA VAL A 18 -29.83 36.80 18.02
C VAL A 18 -28.41 36.19 18.01
N VAL A 19 -27.35 36.99 17.81
CA VAL A 19 -25.97 36.47 17.61
C VAL A 19 -25.30 36.01 18.92
N VAL A 20 -25.56 36.69 20.04
CA VAL A 20 -24.90 36.40 21.33
C VAL A 20 -25.29 35.05 21.93
N PRO A 21 -26.58 34.62 21.97
CA PRO A 21 -26.95 33.33 22.52
C PRO A 21 -26.28 32.13 21.85
N LEU A 22 -26.11 32.17 20.52
CA LEU A 22 -25.52 31.05 19.76
C LEU A 22 -24.03 30.84 20.08
N LEU A 23 -23.26 31.92 20.25
CA LEU A 23 -21.86 31.84 20.65
C LEU A 23 -21.71 31.28 22.08
N VAL A 24 -22.58 31.67 23.00
CA VAL A 24 -22.59 31.13 24.38
C VAL A 24 -23.01 29.66 24.36
N LEU A 25 -24.03 29.27 23.57
CA LEU A 25 -24.46 27.88 23.44
C LEU A 25 -23.35 27.00 22.86
N GLY A 26 -22.65 27.47 21.83
CA GLY A 26 -21.50 26.77 21.24
C GLY A 26 -20.36 26.56 22.24
N LEU A 27 -20.02 27.59 23.02
CA LEU A 27 -18.99 27.48 24.07
C LEU A 27 -19.39 26.51 25.18
N VAL A 28 -20.67 26.52 25.58
CA VAL A 28 -21.21 25.61 26.62
C VAL A 28 -21.26 24.16 26.11
N VAL A 29 -21.61 23.92 24.84
CA VAL A 29 -21.56 22.58 24.23
C VAL A 29 -20.11 22.08 24.15
N TYR A 30 -19.15 22.95 23.78
CA TYR A 30 -17.72 22.62 23.75
C TYR A 30 -17.13 22.29 25.13
N LEU A 31 -17.73 22.81 26.22
CA LEU A 31 -17.30 22.56 27.60
C LEU A 31 -18.07 21.42 28.30
N LEU A 32 -19.25 21.02 27.80
CA LEU A 32 -20.08 19.96 28.40
C LEU A 32 -20.07 18.63 27.64
N VAL A 33 -19.71 18.63 26.35
CA VAL A 33 -19.50 17.39 25.59
C VAL A 33 -18.04 16.97 25.74
N PRO A 34 -17.74 15.74 26.22
CA PRO A 34 -16.37 15.24 26.25
C PRO A 34 -15.73 15.33 24.86
N THR A 35 -14.46 15.73 24.78
CA THR A 35 -13.73 15.85 23.49
C THR A 35 -13.86 14.57 22.67
N THR A 36 -13.74 13.41 23.33
CA THR A 36 -13.93 12.07 22.75
C THR A 36 -15.28 11.84 22.09
N ARG A 37 -16.36 12.53 22.48
CA ARG A 37 -17.66 12.46 21.78
C ARG A 37 -17.68 13.33 20.53
N ILE A 38 -17.03 14.50 20.56
CA ILE A 38 -16.87 15.35 19.37
C ILE A 38 -15.93 14.67 18.37
N GLU A 39 -14.82 14.10 18.83
CA GLU A 39 -13.87 13.32 18.01
C GLU A 39 -14.54 12.08 17.41
N ASN A 40 -15.34 11.31 18.17
CA ASN A 40 -16.08 10.19 17.61
C ASN A 40 -17.20 10.61 16.64
N ALA A 41 -17.86 11.76 16.85
CA ALA A 41 -18.83 12.30 15.90
C ALA A 41 -18.17 12.81 14.60
N LEU A 42 -17.01 13.47 14.71
CA LEU A 42 -16.20 13.86 13.55
C LEU A 42 -15.61 12.64 12.84
N ARG A 43 -15.25 11.57 13.57
CA ARG A 43 -14.83 10.29 12.99
C ARG A 43 -15.97 9.59 12.27
N GLN A 44 -17.19 9.60 12.80
CA GLN A 44 -18.39 9.13 12.09
C GLN A 44 -18.63 9.95 10.82
N LEU A 45 -18.64 11.28 10.89
CA LEU A 45 -18.78 12.14 9.72
C LEU A 45 -17.66 11.93 8.67
N TYR A 46 -16.43 11.65 9.10
CA TYR A 46 -15.31 11.29 8.22
C TYR A 46 -15.41 9.87 7.64
N LEU A 47 -16.18 8.97 8.26
CA LEU A 47 -16.52 7.65 7.70
C LEU A 47 -17.73 7.72 6.76
N GLU A 48 -18.66 8.66 6.98
CA GLU A 48 -19.85 8.89 6.14
C GLU A 48 -19.57 9.79 4.92
N HIS A 49 -18.64 10.75 5.02
CA HIS A 49 -18.32 11.74 3.98
C HIS A 49 -16.87 11.69 3.49
N GLY A 50 -15.96 11.02 4.22
CA GLY A 50 -14.63 10.68 3.71
C GLY A 50 -14.69 9.40 2.85
N GLN A 51 -13.67 9.17 2.03
CA GLN A 51 -13.66 8.11 1.02
C GLN A 51 -13.46 6.69 1.58
N TYR A 52 -13.82 6.45 2.84
CA TYR A 52 -13.74 5.13 3.44
C TYR A 52 -14.89 4.24 2.95
N ARG A 53 -14.66 3.47 1.88
CA ARG A 53 -15.59 2.41 1.49
C ARG A 53 -15.64 1.34 2.59
N HIS A 54 -16.85 0.90 2.94
CA HIS A 54 -17.01 -0.29 3.77
C HIS A 54 -16.37 -1.51 3.06
N PRO A 55 -15.67 -2.39 3.79
CA PRO A 55 -15.11 -3.61 3.20
C PRO A 55 -16.23 -4.46 2.60
N GLN A 56 -16.02 -4.94 1.37
CA GLN A 56 -16.99 -5.72 0.62
C GLN A 56 -17.35 -7.03 1.32
N GLU A 57 -18.56 -7.55 1.03
CA GLU A 57 -18.95 -8.91 1.40
C GLU A 57 -18.19 -9.97 0.60
N THR A 58 -17.70 -9.63 -0.60
CA THR A 58 -16.81 -10.45 -1.43
C THR A 58 -15.37 -10.35 -0.91
N LEU A 59 -14.90 -11.44 -0.28
CA LEU A 59 -13.59 -11.47 0.38
C LEU A 59 -12.48 -11.94 -0.56
N PRO A 60 -11.25 -11.36 -0.51
CA PRO A 60 -10.27 -11.54 -1.58
C PRO A 60 -9.83 -13.00 -1.76
N PRO A 61 -9.74 -13.52 -3.00
CA PRO A 61 -9.42 -14.92 -3.25
C PRO A 61 -8.05 -15.33 -2.66
N PRO A 62 -7.89 -16.58 -2.17
CA PRO A 62 -6.59 -17.11 -1.77
C PRO A 62 -5.68 -17.32 -2.98
N VAL A 63 -4.37 -17.33 -2.76
CA VAL A 63 -3.41 -17.80 -3.77
C VAL A 63 -3.71 -19.27 -4.06
N THR A 64 -4.18 -19.56 -5.26
CA THR A 64 -4.34 -20.94 -5.72
C THR A 64 -3.00 -21.52 -6.18
N PRO A 65 -2.64 -22.75 -5.79
CA PRO A 65 -1.52 -23.46 -6.40
C PRO A 65 -1.86 -23.74 -7.87
N SER A 66 -1.13 -23.10 -8.80
CA SER A 66 -1.30 -23.36 -10.23
C SER A 66 -0.95 -24.82 -10.55
N ALA A 67 -1.89 -25.54 -11.19
CA ALA A 67 -1.73 -26.94 -11.56
C ALA A 67 -0.98 -27.09 -12.90
N ALA A 68 0.25 -26.56 -12.97
CA ALA A 68 1.12 -26.69 -14.14
C ALA A 68 2.03 -27.93 -14.01
N SER A 69 1.79 -28.96 -14.82
CA SER A 69 2.63 -30.16 -14.93
C SER A 69 3.85 -29.91 -15.80
N GLY A 70 5.07 -30.25 -15.34
CA GLY A 70 6.29 -29.92 -16.11
C GLY A 70 7.64 -30.43 -15.59
N THR A 71 7.79 -31.73 -15.35
CA THR A 71 9.09 -32.43 -15.04
C THR A 71 9.82 -32.01 -13.76
N LEU A 72 10.87 -32.76 -13.38
CA LEU A 72 11.68 -32.47 -12.18
C LEU A 72 12.47 -31.17 -12.36
N ALA A 73 12.60 -30.40 -11.28
CA ALA A 73 13.27 -29.12 -11.28
C ALA A 73 14.75 -29.23 -11.67
N LYS A 74 15.16 -28.35 -12.60
CA LYS A 74 16.54 -27.87 -12.76
C LYS A 74 16.97 -27.09 -11.48
N PRO A 75 18.24 -26.64 -11.33
CA PRO A 75 18.63 -25.78 -10.22
C PRO A 75 17.61 -24.65 -10.02
N ALA A 76 17.16 -24.48 -8.78
CA ALA A 76 15.88 -23.83 -8.47
C ALA A 76 15.77 -22.46 -9.14
N ASP A 77 14.73 -22.30 -9.96
CA ASP A 77 14.54 -21.10 -10.75
C ASP A 77 14.43 -19.87 -9.84
N ILE A 78 15.37 -18.95 -10.00
CA ILE A 78 15.46 -17.71 -9.23
C ILE A 78 14.23 -16.83 -9.47
N CYS A 79 13.59 -16.95 -10.63
CA CYS A 79 12.34 -16.29 -10.95
C CYS A 79 11.17 -16.92 -10.17
N ALA A 80 11.07 -18.25 -10.10
CA ALA A 80 10.03 -18.94 -9.32
C ALA A 80 10.14 -18.67 -7.81
N LEU A 81 11.36 -18.63 -7.27
CA LEU A 81 11.65 -18.31 -5.86
C LEU A 81 11.34 -16.85 -5.49
N ARG A 82 11.34 -15.93 -6.47
CA ARG A 82 11.04 -14.50 -6.27
C ARG A 82 9.59 -14.17 -6.61
N PHE A 83 9.17 -14.44 -7.83
CA PHE A 83 7.96 -13.87 -8.42
C PHE A 83 6.77 -14.87 -8.44
N GLY A 84 7.04 -16.15 -8.18
CA GLY A 84 6.03 -17.22 -8.17
C GLY A 84 5.69 -17.77 -6.78
N ASN A 85 4.82 -18.79 -6.76
CA ASN A 85 4.34 -19.42 -5.52
C ASN A 85 5.43 -20.10 -4.67
N ASP A 86 6.68 -20.23 -5.14
CA ASP A 86 7.79 -20.72 -4.31
C ASP A 86 8.32 -19.66 -3.33
N TYR A 87 8.10 -18.35 -3.58
CA TYR A 87 8.35 -17.28 -2.62
C TYR A 87 7.56 -17.50 -1.33
N LEU A 88 6.23 -17.62 -1.44
CA LEU A 88 5.34 -17.87 -0.30
C LEU A 88 5.69 -19.17 0.43
N ARG A 89 5.88 -20.27 -0.32
CA ARG A 89 6.25 -21.59 0.23
C ARG A 89 7.59 -21.56 0.95
N SER A 90 8.51 -20.68 0.59
CA SER A 90 9.80 -20.53 1.28
C SER A 90 9.64 -19.92 2.67
N PHE A 91 8.75 -18.94 2.85
CA PHE A 91 8.35 -18.47 4.19
C PHE A 91 7.57 -19.53 4.97
N SER A 92 6.66 -20.27 4.32
CA SER A 92 5.89 -21.35 4.98
C SER A 92 6.78 -22.42 5.62
N ARG A 93 7.93 -22.73 4.99
CA ARG A 93 8.88 -23.77 5.43
C ARG A 93 9.75 -23.36 6.63
N THR A 94 9.86 -22.07 6.93
CA THR A 94 10.75 -21.55 7.98
C THR A 94 10.02 -21.10 9.25
N ALA A 95 8.69 -21.25 9.29
CA ALA A 95 7.81 -20.95 10.40
C ALA A 95 8.35 -21.50 11.74
N THR A 96 8.98 -20.62 12.54
CA THR A 96 9.69 -21.01 13.76
C THR A 96 9.12 -20.26 14.96
N ARG A 97 8.93 -20.96 16.08
CA ARG A 97 8.44 -20.41 17.35
C ARG A 97 9.60 -19.79 18.16
N TYR A 98 9.37 -18.66 18.80
CA TYR A 98 10.39 -17.85 19.50
C TYR A 98 10.23 -17.81 21.03
N CYS A 99 9.03 -18.04 21.56
CA CYS A 99 8.82 -18.09 23.02
C CYS A 99 9.19 -19.45 23.63
N ASP A 100 9.56 -19.47 24.91
CA ASP A 100 9.79 -20.69 25.70
C ASP A 100 8.48 -21.44 26.02
N ALA A 101 8.59 -22.60 26.66
CA ALA A 101 7.44 -23.41 27.07
C ALA A 101 6.70 -22.88 28.32
N GLY A 102 7.23 -21.85 28.99
CA GLY A 102 6.62 -21.22 30.17
C GLY A 102 5.90 -19.89 29.86
N SER A 103 5.94 -19.45 28.61
CA SER A 103 5.28 -18.27 28.06
C SER A 103 3.83 -18.58 27.72
N SER A 104 2.89 -17.72 28.14
CA SER A 104 1.47 -17.87 27.77
C SER A 104 1.14 -17.31 26.39
N ALA A 105 1.98 -16.41 25.84
CA ALA A 105 1.93 -16.02 24.44
C ALA A 105 2.71 -17.00 23.55
N ASP A 106 2.20 -17.24 22.36
CA ASP A 106 2.97 -17.79 21.26
C ASP A 106 3.51 -16.66 20.37
N LEU A 107 4.65 -16.88 19.73
CA LEU A 107 5.26 -15.96 18.76
C LEU A 107 5.97 -16.79 17.71
N THR A 108 5.45 -16.77 16.48
CA THR A 108 5.98 -17.49 15.32
C THR A 108 6.42 -16.47 14.28
N CYS A 109 7.69 -16.52 13.87
CA CYS A 109 8.17 -15.74 12.74
C CYS A 109 8.46 -16.64 11.54
N PHE A 110 8.34 -16.04 10.36
CA PHE A 110 8.51 -16.67 9.06
C PHE A 110 9.59 -15.86 8.34
N SER A 111 10.56 -16.54 7.71
CA SER A 111 11.77 -15.91 7.20
C SER A 111 12.17 -16.46 5.83
N HIS A 112 12.64 -15.60 4.92
CA HIS A 112 13.15 -16.02 3.62
C HIS A 112 14.39 -15.20 3.24
N LYS A 113 15.41 -15.87 2.71
CA LYS A 113 16.66 -15.26 2.26
C LYS A 113 16.69 -15.28 0.74
N LEU A 114 16.41 -14.13 0.11
CA LEU A 114 16.34 -13.98 -1.35
C LEU A 114 17.71 -13.82 -2.02
N ASP A 115 18.68 -13.23 -1.32
CA ASP A 115 20.09 -13.15 -1.71
C ASP A 115 20.99 -13.13 -0.46
N ASP A 116 22.31 -13.06 -0.63
CA ASP A 116 23.26 -13.08 0.49
C ASP A 116 23.27 -11.82 1.38
N LYS A 117 22.52 -10.77 1.04
CA LYS A 117 22.54 -9.49 1.78
C LYS A 117 21.55 -9.44 2.93
N LYS A 118 20.38 -10.06 2.81
CA LYS A 118 19.28 -9.95 3.78
C LYS A 118 18.41 -11.20 3.86
N THR A 119 17.94 -11.47 5.07
CA THR A 119 16.80 -12.37 5.32
C THR A 119 15.58 -11.51 5.63
N ASP A 120 14.62 -11.51 4.71
CA ASP A 120 13.28 -10.94 4.88
C ASP A 120 12.53 -11.73 5.96
N SER A 121 11.69 -11.08 6.77
CA SER A 121 10.96 -11.75 7.87
C SER A 121 9.69 -11.00 8.29
N PHE A 122 8.72 -11.74 8.81
CA PHE A 122 7.51 -11.22 9.46
C PHE A 122 7.10 -12.14 10.62
N CYS A 123 6.27 -11.65 11.57
CA CYS A 123 5.94 -12.37 12.79
C CYS A 123 4.45 -12.29 13.18
N LEU A 124 3.90 -13.40 13.66
CA LEU A 124 2.58 -13.54 14.24
C LEU A 124 2.71 -13.92 15.73
N GLY A 125 2.06 -13.19 16.63
CA GLY A 125 2.04 -13.53 18.06
C GLY A 125 0.72 -13.26 18.77
N GLY A 126 0.50 -13.92 19.91
CA GLY A 126 -0.69 -13.74 20.74
C GLY A 126 -0.86 -14.84 21.80
N PRO A 127 -1.70 -14.64 22.83
CA PRO A 127 -2.42 -13.40 23.18
C PRO A 127 -1.47 -12.24 23.51
N ALA A 128 -1.98 -11.01 23.36
CA ALA A 128 -1.27 -9.77 23.64
C ALA A 128 -2.09 -8.84 24.54
N SER A 129 -1.41 -8.02 25.35
CA SER A 129 -2.01 -6.96 26.17
C SER A 129 -1.50 -5.57 25.74
N LEU A 130 -2.22 -4.51 26.12
CA LEU A 130 -1.85 -3.13 25.82
C LEU A 130 -1.48 -2.39 27.11
N GLU A 131 -0.23 -1.97 27.22
CA GLU A 131 0.21 -1.04 28.26
C GLU A 131 -0.34 0.35 27.93
N THR A 132 -1.17 0.90 28.81
CA THR A 132 -2.04 2.05 28.51
C THR A 132 -1.33 3.40 28.47
N THR A 133 -0.15 3.53 29.09
CA THR A 133 0.56 4.80 29.34
C THR A 133 1.44 5.20 28.18
N GLN A 134 2.23 4.25 27.66
CA GLN A 134 3.09 4.40 26.49
C GLN A 134 2.44 3.85 25.21
N LYS A 135 1.25 3.23 25.32
CA LYS A 135 0.54 2.54 24.23
C LYS A 135 1.39 1.45 23.57
N ARG A 136 2.20 0.74 24.38
CA ARG A 136 3.01 -0.40 23.93
C ARG A 136 2.24 -1.70 24.04
N ILE A 137 2.46 -2.59 23.08
CA ILE A 137 1.90 -3.94 23.08
C ILE A 137 2.84 -4.85 23.86
N GLU A 138 2.34 -5.52 24.90
CA GLU A 138 3.10 -6.51 25.66
C GLU A 138 2.69 -7.93 25.25
N LEU A 139 3.69 -8.80 25.05
CA LEU A 139 3.51 -10.25 24.91
C LEU A 139 4.18 -10.93 26.11
N ASP A 140 3.47 -11.88 26.73
CA ASP A 140 4.07 -12.81 27.70
C ASP A 140 4.90 -13.86 26.96
N CYS A 141 6.07 -13.44 26.50
CA CYS A 141 6.99 -14.19 25.67
C CYS A 141 8.42 -14.00 26.20
N THR A 142 8.94 -15.02 26.87
CA THR A 142 10.36 -15.15 27.16
C THR A 142 11.01 -15.82 25.96
N ILE A 143 12.04 -15.21 25.36
CA ILE A 143 12.73 -15.82 24.22
C ILE A 143 13.40 -17.12 24.67
N ARG A 144 13.13 -18.20 23.95
CA ARG A 144 13.71 -19.52 24.22
C ARG A 144 15.19 -19.58 23.88
N ASP A 145 15.86 -20.58 24.44
CA ASP A 145 17.17 -21.01 23.96
C ASP A 145 17.10 -21.60 22.54
N TRP A 146 18.20 -21.43 21.80
CA TRP A 146 18.35 -21.83 20.40
C TRP A 146 19.07 -23.18 20.31
N ALA A 147 18.49 -24.13 19.58
CA ALA A 147 19.07 -25.46 19.39
C ALA A 147 20.00 -25.50 18.17
N GLU A 148 20.87 -26.51 18.09
CA GLU A 148 21.76 -26.72 16.93
C GLU A 148 21.00 -26.77 15.60
N ASP A 149 19.80 -27.35 15.60
CA ASP A 149 18.88 -27.37 14.45
C ASP A 149 18.46 -25.96 14.00
N ASP A 150 18.18 -25.02 14.91
CA ASP A 150 17.81 -23.65 14.55
C ASP A 150 18.97 -22.91 13.86
N PHE A 151 20.21 -23.13 14.32
CA PHE A 151 21.39 -22.60 13.66
C PHE A 151 21.60 -23.25 12.29
N SER A 152 21.38 -24.57 12.16
CA SER A 152 21.45 -25.27 10.87
C SER A 152 20.41 -24.75 9.85
N ARG A 153 19.20 -24.42 10.33
CA ARG A 153 18.12 -23.81 9.55
C ARG A 153 18.27 -22.29 9.37
N ASN A 154 19.35 -21.69 9.88
CA ASN A 154 19.65 -20.26 9.81
C ASN A 154 18.49 -19.36 10.31
N VAL A 155 17.84 -19.75 11.41
CA VAL A 155 16.72 -18.99 11.99
C VAL A 155 17.23 -17.62 12.49
N PRO A 156 16.73 -16.47 11.98
CA PRO A 156 17.21 -15.17 12.41
C PRO A 156 16.73 -14.81 13.81
N GLN A 157 17.61 -14.26 14.65
CA GLN A 157 17.22 -13.76 15.97
C GLN A 157 16.75 -12.30 15.86
N PHE A 158 16.03 -11.78 16.86
CA PHE A 158 15.49 -10.40 16.84
C PHE A 158 16.55 -9.29 16.64
N ARG A 159 17.83 -9.58 16.88
CA ARG A 159 18.95 -8.67 16.60
C ARG A 159 19.37 -8.65 15.13
N ASP A 160 19.14 -9.74 14.41
CA ASP A 160 19.60 -10.02 13.04
C ASP A 160 18.54 -9.67 11.98
N PHE A 161 17.27 -9.52 12.38
CA PHE A 161 16.25 -8.93 11.50
C PHE A 161 16.75 -7.57 10.95
N PRO A 162 16.75 -7.33 9.63
CA PRO A 162 17.34 -6.12 9.08
C PRO A 162 16.51 -4.87 9.39
N LEU A 163 17.17 -3.71 9.42
CA LEU A 163 16.48 -2.43 9.30
C LEU A 163 16.17 -2.15 7.81
N TYR A 164 15.00 -1.59 7.58
CA TYR A 164 14.49 -1.14 6.29
C TYR A 164 14.18 0.36 6.36
N TRP A 165 13.85 0.96 5.22
CA TRP A 165 13.47 2.37 5.17
C TRP A 165 12.29 2.64 6.12
N TYR A 166 12.32 3.85 6.71
CA TYR A 166 11.29 4.38 7.61
C TYR A 166 10.87 3.47 8.77
N ASN A 167 11.78 2.61 9.24
CA ASN A 167 11.53 1.73 10.39
C ASN A 167 10.31 0.79 10.17
N THR A 168 10.08 0.36 8.92
CA THR A 168 9.06 -0.64 8.59
C THR A 168 9.50 -2.07 8.98
N GLY A 169 8.54 -2.96 9.21
CA GLY A 169 8.78 -4.38 9.49
C GLY A 169 9.32 -4.73 10.89
N PRO A 170 9.67 -6.01 11.15
CA PRO A 170 9.84 -6.53 12.51
C PRO A 170 10.92 -5.84 13.34
N ARG A 171 12.10 -5.60 12.79
CA ARG A 171 13.25 -5.10 13.56
C ARG A 171 12.93 -3.81 14.32
N ALA A 172 12.20 -2.90 13.66
CA ALA A 172 11.78 -1.64 14.24
C ALA A 172 10.52 -1.79 15.12
N ILE A 173 9.48 -2.49 14.62
CA ILE A 173 8.21 -2.63 15.34
C ILE A 173 8.39 -3.33 16.69
N PHE A 174 9.24 -4.36 16.77
CA PHE A 174 9.59 -5.02 18.04
C PHE A 174 10.43 -4.16 18.98
N ASN A 175 11.33 -3.30 18.45
CA ASN A 175 12.11 -2.39 19.30
C ASN A 175 11.25 -1.25 19.88
N GLN A 176 10.39 -0.66 19.05
CA GLN A 176 9.66 0.58 19.36
C GLN A 176 8.32 0.34 20.06
N HIS A 177 7.49 -0.55 19.51
CA HIS A 177 6.05 -0.63 19.84
C HIS A 177 5.68 -1.87 20.68
N ILE A 178 6.39 -2.99 20.50
CA ILE A 178 6.14 -4.25 21.23
C ILE A 178 7.12 -4.38 22.41
N LYS A 179 6.78 -5.18 23.42
CA LYS A 179 7.63 -5.54 24.55
C LYS A 179 7.48 -7.03 24.84
N LEU A 180 8.59 -7.76 24.84
CA LEU A 180 8.63 -9.20 25.14
C LEU A 180 9.18 -9.37 26.56
N GLN A 181 8.41 -9.97 27.46
CA GLN A 181 8.77 -10.17 28.87
C GLN A 181 8.01 -11.37 29.45
N ARG A 182 8.36 -11.81 30.66
CA ARG A 182 7.46 -12.64 31.48
C ARG A 182 6.44 -11.74 32.17
N ILE A 183 5.14 -11.99 31.98
CA ILE A 183 4.05 -11.33 32.67
C ILE A 183 3.60 -12.23 33.81
N ALA A 184 3.70 -11.77 35.06
CA ALA A 184 3.20 -12.51 36.21
C ALA A 184 1.66 -12.67 36.09
N GLN A 185 1.14 -13.85 36.39
CA GLN A 185 -0.24 -14.28 36.08
C GLN A 185 -1.32 -13.30 36.59
N ALA A 186 -1.77 -12.39 35.72
CA ALA A 186 -2.69 -11.31 36.04
C ALA A 186 -4.09 -11.54 35.43
N ALA A 187 -4.86 -12.45 36.04
CA ALA A 187 -6.32 -12.54 36.04
C ALA A 187 -7.09 -12.51 34.69
N THR A 188 -6.42 -12.59 33.55
CA THR A 188 -7.02 -12.68 32.22
C THR A 188 -6.67 -14.04 31.62
N THR A 189 -7.62 -14.97 31.69
CA THR A 189 -7.57 -16.18 30.89
C THR A 189 -7.50 -15.76 29.42
N PRO A 190 -6.52 -16.24 28.63
CA PRO A 190 -6.56 -16.05 27.19
C PRO A 190 -7.89 -16.54 26.63
N SER A 191 -8.54 -15.74 25.77
CA SER A 191 -9.60 -16.28 24.92
C SER A 191 -8.95 -17.34 24.03
N ALA A 192 -9.19 -18.62 24.34
CA ALA A 192 -8.55 -19.75 23.65
C ALA A 192 -8.77 -19.67 22.13
N ASP A 193 -9.92 -19.12 21.73
CA ASP A 193 -10.17 -18.59 20.40
C ASP A 193 -9.87 -17.08 20.37
N ALA A 194 -8.69 -16.70 19.88
CA ALA A 194 -8.49 -15.37 19.31
C ALA A 194 -9.30 -15.32 17.99
N LYS A 195 -10.10 -14.27 17.79
CA LYS A 195 -11.15 -14.26 16.76
C LYS A 195 -10.77 -13.51 15.48
N GLY A 196 -9.59 -12.91 15.44
CA GLY A 196 -9.08 -12.10 14.32
C GLY A 196 -7.72 -11.48 14.66
N PHE A 197 -7.29 -10.51 13.85
CA PHE A 197 -5.92 -9.99 13.87
C PHE A 197 -5.87 -8.46 13.98
N SER A 198 -4.96 -7.97 14.82
CA SER A 198 -4.48 -6.59 14.81
C SER A 198 -3.26 -6.52 13.88
N LEU A 199 -3.46 -5.96 12.68
CA LEU A 199 -2.42 -5.85 11.65
C LEU A 199 -1.58 -4.59 11.95
N LEU A 200 -0.39 -4.77 12.52
CA LEU A 200 0.42 -3.69 13.07
C LEU A 200 1.28 -3.04 11.98
N VAL A 201 0.85 -1.87 11.50
CA VAL A 201 1.47 -1.18 10.37
C VAL A 201 2.24 0.06 10.85
N GLN A 202 3.55 0.06 10.69
CA GLN A 202 4.37 1.28 10.64
C GLN A 202 4.52 1.64 9.16
N ARG A 203 4.09 2.84 8.75
CA ARG A 203 4.25 3.34 7.37
C ARG A 203 5.52 4.14 7.17
N GLU A 204 5.93 4.28 5.92
CA GLU A 204 6.91 5.24 5.43
C GLU A 204 6.40 6.69 5.48
N ASP A 205 7.26 7.64 5.86
CA ASP A 205 6.92 9.08 5.92
C ASP A 205 6.43 9.62 4.57
N ASN A 206 6.89 9.03 3.47
CA ASN A 206 6.47 9.30 2.09
C ASN A 206 5.11 8.66 1.71
N HIS A 207 4.21 8.44 2.68
CA HIS A 207 2.84 7.91 2.54
C HIS A 207 1.89 8.60 1.51
N GLN A 208 2.39 9.58 0.76
CA GLN A 208 1.71 10.24 -0.37
C GLN A 208 2.20 9.70 -1.73
N ASN A 209 3.24 8.86 -1.74
CA ASN A 209 3.88 8.33 -2.93
C ASN A 209 3.33 6.94 -3.27
N LEU A 210 2.57 6.85 -4.36
CA LEU A 210 1.89 5.63 -4.82
C LEU A 210 2.81 4.40 -4.86
N TRP A 211 4.03 4.54 -5.39
CA TRP A 211 4.99 3.45 -5.50
C TRP A 211 5.27 2.83 -4.13
N HIS A 212 5.66 3.66 -3.17
CA HIS A 212 6.03 3.21 -1.83
C HIS A 212 4.81 2.65 -1.08
N SER A 213 3.64 3.29 -1.15
CA SER A 213 2.44 2.76 -0.51
C SER A 213 1.96 1.44 -1.13
N MET A 214 2.11 1.24 -2.45
CA MET A 214 1.83 -0.07 -3.06
C MET A 214 2.85 -1.13 -2.64
N MET A 215 4.14 -0.77 -2.47
CA MET A 215 5.15 -1.68 -1.91
C MET A 215 4.74 -2.18 -0.52
N GLU A 216 4.36 -1.26 0.38
CA GLU A 216 4.02 -1.61 1.76
C GLU A 216 2.72 -2.43 1.88
N ILE A 217 1.67 -2.05 1.15
CA ILE A 217 0.39 -2.79 1.12
C ILE A 217 0.58 -4.19 0.49
N MET A 218 1.47 -4.32 -0.51
CA MET A 218 1.83 -5.62 -1.07
C MET A 218 2.62 -6.48 -0.07
N SER A 219 3.56 -5.91 0.69
CA SER A 219 4.27 -6.62 1.77
C SER A 219 3.33 -7.13 2.86
N LEU A 220 2.32 -6.33 3.27
CA LEU A 220 1.26 -6.80 4.18
C LEU A 220 0.44 -7.93 3.56
N THR A 221 0.04 -7.79 2.30
CA THR A 221 -0.72 -8.81 1.55
C THR A 221 0.02 -10.14 1.45
N LEU A 222 1.31 -10.11 1.08
CA LEU A 222 2.16 -11.30 0.98
C LEU A 222 2.36 -11.98 2.34
N SER A 223 2.49 -11.20 3.43
CA SER A 223 2.54 -11.74 4.80
C SER A 223 1.28 -12.54 5.14
N LEU A 224 0.11 -12.01 4.77
CA LEU A 224 -1.17 -12.67 5.00
C LEU A 224 -1.37 -13.90 4.11
N ASP A 225 -0.95 -13.87 2.85
CA ASP A 225 -1.01 -15.05 1.97
C ASP A 225 -0.11 -16.21 2.44
N VAL A 226 1.06 -15.92 3.03
CA VAL A 226 1.85 -16.95 3.72
C VAL A 226 1.04 -17.56 4.87
N LEU A 227 0.35 -16.77 5.69
CA LEU A 227 -0.47 -17.30 6.78
C LEU A 227 -1.71 -18.06 6.29
N ARG A 228 -2.25 -17.73 5.11
CA ARG A 228 -3.37 -18.45 4.46
C ARG A 228 -2.94 -19.78 3.84
N THR A 229 -1.68 -19.90 3.41
CA THR A 229 -1.12 -21.11 2.77
C THR A 229 -0.35 -22.02 3.73
N THR A 230 0.07 -21.51 4.90
CA THR A 230 0.82 -22.29 5.91
C THR A 230 -0.12 -22.89 6.95
N ILE A 231 -0.09 -24.21 7.11
CA ILE A 231 -0.86 -24.93 8.12
C ILE A 231 -0.19 -24.82 9.50
N ASN A 232 -0.95 -24.41 10.50
CA ASN A 232 -0.56 -24.43 11.91
C ASN A 232 -0.69 -25.87 12.44
N THR A 233 0.46 -26.46 12.81
CA THR A 233 0.55 -27.85 13.30
C THR A 233 -0.20 -28.11 14.61
N LYS A 234 -0.55 -27.07 15.39
CA LYS A 234 -1.37 -27.21 16.61
C LYS A 234 -2.87 -27.36 16.30
N THR A 235 -3.35 -26.78 15.22
CA THR A 235 -4.80 -26.66 14.93
C THR A 235 -5.26 -27.42 13.70
N GLY A 236 -4.33 -27.84 12.83
CA GLY A 236 -4.63 -28.48 11.55
C GLY A 236 -5.24 -27.54 10.51
N LYS A 237 -5.27 -26.23 10.77
CA LYS A 237 -5.85 -25.18 9.91
C LYS A 237 -4.77 -24.20 9.45
N PRO A 238 -5.00 -23.40 8.39
CA PRO A 238 -4.16 -22.23 8.09
C PRO A 238 -3.99 -21.30 9.30
N PHE A 239 -2.89 -20.56 9.37
CA PHE A 239 -2.69 -19.55 10.41
C PHE A 239 -3.64 -18.35 10.29
N PHE A 240 -4.10 -18.01 9.09
CA PHE A 240 -5.08 -16.93 8.84
C PHE A 240 -6.17 -17.45 7.89
N THR A 241 -7.44 -17.34 8.29
CA THR A 241 -8.59 -17.87 7.56
C THR A 241 -9.51 -16.77 7.02
N HIS A 242 -10.55 -17.18 6.29
CA HIS A 242 -11.56 -16.26 5.73
C HIS A 242 -12.41 -15.57 6.83
N ASP A 243 -12.68 -16.23 7.95
CA ASP A 243 -13.47 -15.64 9.03
C ASP A 243 -12.66 -14.67 9.90
N ASP A 244 -11.35 -14.87 9.99
CA ASP A 244 -10.44 -13.93 10.66
C ASP A 244 -10.48 -12.54 10.03
N ILE A 245 -10.64 -12.44 8.70
CA ILE A 245 -10.72 -11.15 7.98
C ILE A 245 -11.83 -10.27 8.57
N LYS A 246 -13.04 -10.84 8.75
CA LYS A 246 -14.24 -10.15 9.28
C LYS A 246 -14.02 -9.53 10.67
N GLN A 247 -13.05 -10.05 11.41
CA GLN A 247 -12.71 -9.64 12.77
C GLN A 247 -11.39 -8.88 12.87
N SER A 248 -10.63 -8.78 11.79
CA SER A 248 -9.31 -8.15 11.75
C SER A 248 -9.40 -6.65 11.44
N ARG A 249 -8.43 -5.89 11.95
CA ARG A 249 -8.30 -4.43 11.75
C ARG A 249 -6.86 -4.04 11.47
N VAL A 250 -6.66 -2.96 10.71
CA VAL A 250 -5.34 -2.32 10.61
C VAL A 250 -5.13 -1.39 11.81
N VAL A 251 -3.94 -1.47 12.39
CA VAL A 251 -3.49 -0.68 13.53
C VAL A 251 -2.26 0.09 13.11
N PHE A 252 -2.43 1.37 12.81
CA PHE A 252 -1.32 2.24 12.43
C PHE A 252 -0.53 2.66 13.67
N LEU A 253 0.77 2.36 13.63
CA LEU A 253 1.77 2.69 14.64
C LEU A 253 2.32 4.11 14.44
N ASP A 254 2.23 4.62 13.20
CA ASP A 254 2.65 5.94 12.80
C ASP A 254 1.66 7.06 13.18
N LYS A 255 2.18 8.29 13.21
CA LYS A 255 1.42 9.54 13.44
C LYS A 255 1.20 10.35 12.16
N LEU A 256 1.44 9.77 10.98
CA LEU A 256 1.28 10.46 9.70
C LEU A 256 -0.21 10.65 9.40
N PRO A 257 -0.59 11.66 8.59
CA PRO A 257 -1.93 11.78 8.04
C PRO A 257 -2.42 10.49 7.37
N ASN A 258 -3.74 10.37 7.19
CA ASN A 258 -4.32 9.20 6.52
C ASN A 258 -3.74 9.04 5.11
N GLY A 259 -3.78 10.10 4.29
CA GLY A 259 -3.29 10.09 2.92
C GLY A 259 -4.28 9.44 1.93
N PRO A 260 -3.99 9.50 0.62
CA PRO A 260 -4.91 9.11 -0.46
C PRO A 260 -5.13 7.59 -0.61
N TYR A 261 -4.35 6.76 0.11
CA TYR A 261 -4.35 5.30 -0.02
C TYR A 261 -4.76 4.59 1.30
N PHE A 262 -5.40 5.32 2.21
CA PHE A 262 -5.60 4.90 3.61
C PHE A 262 -6.61 3.75 3.79
N ASP A 263 -7.62 3.72 2.94
CA ASP A 263 -8.67 2.71 2.86
C ASP A 263 -8.13 1.36 2.37
N LEU A 264 -7.27 1.35 1.34
CA LEU A 264 -6.76 0.12 0.72
C LEU A 264 -5.94 -0.76 1.68
N TRP A 265 -5.34 -0.20 2.73
CA TRP A 265 -4.74 -0.98 3.81
C TRP A 265 -5.71 -2.00 4.43
N SER A 266 -7.02 -1.71 4.42
CA SER A 266 -8.08 -2.58 4.91
C SER A 266 -8.48 -3.73 3.96
N ILE A 267 -7.74 -3.95 2.86
CA ILE A 267 -8.02 -5.04 1.89
C ILE A 267 -8.15 -6.45 2.52
N PHE A 268 -7.57 -6.68 3.71
CA PHE A 268 -7.76 -7.89 4.53
C PHE A 268 -8.29 -7.61 5.95
N ALA A 269 -9.05 -6.54 6.16
CA ALA A 269 -9.61 -6.17 7.44
C ALA A 269 -11.10 -5.73 7.33
N GLY A 270 -11.98 -6.55 7.90
CA GLY A 270 -13.42 -6.26 7.99
C GLY A 270 -13.81 -5.21 9.04
N LYS A 271 -12.88 -4.85 9.95
CA LYS A 271 -13.07 -3.76 10.92
C LYS A 271 -12.26 -2.53 10.53
N LEU A 272 -12.84 -1.35 10.83
CA LEU A 272 -12.26 -0.04 10.55
C LEU A 272 -10.82 0.10 11.07
N PRO A 273 -9.93 0.75 10.33
CA PRO A 273 -8.57 1.07 10.79
C PRO A 273 -8.58 2.05 11.97
N MET A 274 -7.49 2.04 12.73
CA MET A 274 -7.28 2.96 13.86
C MET A 274 -5.79 3.26 14.09
N ARG A 275 -5.49 4.31 14.85
CA ARG A 275 -4.14 4.54 15.40
C ARG A 275 -3.97 3.72 16.67
N ILE A 276 -2.74 3.29 16.97
CA ILE A 276 -2.42 2.64 18.25
C ILE A 276 -2.74 3.54 19.47
N GLN A 277 -2.72 4.86 19.29
CA GLN A 277 -3.13 5.83 20.30
C GLN A 277 -4.62 5.71 20.66
N ASP A 278 -5.48 5.39 19.70
CA ASP A 278 -6.93 5.22 19.89
C ASP A 278 -7.28 3.86 20.54
N MET A 279 -6.33 2.93 20.61
CA MET A 279 -6.57 1.54 21.01
C MET A 279 -6.87 1.40 22.50
N SER A 280 -7.88 0.60 22.83
CA SER A 280 -8.15 0.10 24.18
C SER A 280 -7.63 -1.33 24.37
N ALA A 281 -7.46 -1.77 25.62
CA ALA A 281 -7.11 -3.16 25.89
C ALA A 281 -8.14 -4.17 25.34
N MET A 282 -9.43 -3.79 25.25
CA MET A 282 -10.50 -4.65 24.72
C MET A 282 -10.37 -4.89 23.21
N ASP A 283 -9.82 -3.93 22.47
CA ASP A 283 -9.61 -4.05 21.02
C ASP A 283 -8.58 -5.13 20.66
N LEU A 284 -7.60 -5.32 21.55
CA LEU A 284 -6.48 -6.24 21.39
C LEU A 284 -6.73 -7.61 22.03
N ALA A 285 -7.41 -7.66 23.19
CA ALA A 285 -7.61 -8.87 24.01
C ALA A 285 -8.39 -10.02 23.34
N THR A 286 -8.92 -9.80 22.12
CA THR A 286 -9.60 -10.83 21.32
C THR A 286 -8.91 -11.11 19.98
N THR A 287 -7.70 -10.57 19.76
CA THR A 287 -6.96 -10.69 18.50
C THR A 287 -5.51 -11.13 18.70
N ASN A 288 -4.95 -11.84 17.71
CA ASN A 288 -3.50 -11.98 17.56
C ASN A 288 -2.92 -10.70 16.94
N ILE A 289 -1.61 -10.45 17.11
CA ILE A 289 -0.90 -9.39 16.38
C ILE A 289 -0.18 -9.96 15.16
N LEU A 290 -0.26 -9.26 14.03
CA LEU A 290 0.62 -9.47 12.89
C LEU A 290 1.59 -8.29 12.79
N VAL A 291 2.88 -8.59 12.80
CA VAL A 291 3.95 -7.67 12.39
C VAL A 291 4.37 -8.08 10.97
N PRO A 292 3.96 -7.34 9.92
CA PRO A 292 4.12 -7.76 8.53
C PRO A 292 5.56 -7.64 8.05
N LEU A 293 5.80 -8.13 6.83
CA LEU A 293 7.01 -7.86 6.05
C LEU A 293 7.27 -6.35 5.97
N PRO A 294 8.54 -5.90 6.04
CA PRO A 294 8.92 -4.51 5.80
C PRO A 294 8.47 -3.96 4.43
N GLY A 295 8.40 -2.64 4.29
CA GLY A 295 7.84 -1.98 3.10
C GLY A 295 8.51 -2.41 1.79
N SER A 296 9.85 -2.36 1.74
CA SER A 296 10.66 -2.81 0.60
C SER A 296 11.10 -4.28 0.67
N SER A 297 10.43 -5.10 1.50
CA SER A 297 10.69 -6.54 1.72
C SER A 297 9.74 -7.40 0.88
N ASN A 298 9.63 -7.06 -0.39
CA ASN A 298 8.90 -7.83 -1.39
C ASN A 298 9.71 -7.86 -2.72
N PRO A 299 9.55 -8.88 -3.57
CA PRO A 299 10.45 -9.10 -4.70
C PRO A 299 10.12 -8.24 -5.92
N PHE A 300 8.86 -7.81 -6.09
CA PHE A 300 8.39 -7.07 -7.27
C PHE A 300 8.98 -5.68 -7.40
N TRP A 301 9.24 -5.06 -6.26
CA TRP A 301 9.81 -3.73 -6.14
C TRP A 301 11.28 -3.81 -5.67
N GLN A 302 11.96 -4.89 -6.08
CA GLN A 302 13.40 -5.12 -5.96
C GLN A 302 13.96 -5.46 -7.34
N GLY A 303 15.16 -4.96 -7.65
CA GLY A 303 15.78 -5.14 -8.97
C GLY A 303 15.55 -3.98 -9.94
N ASP A 304 15.11 -2.82 -9.44
CA ASP A 304 15.01 -1.50 -10.11
C ASP A 304 16.17 -1.07 -11.03
N TRP A 305 17.31 -1.75 -10.99
CA TRP A 305 18.53 -1.45 -11.75
C TRP A 305 19.05 -2.65 -12.56
N LEU A 306 18.22 -3.69 -12.72
CA LEU A 306 18.50 -4.94 -13.43
C LEU A 306 17.31 -5.27 -14.33
N ASP A 307 17.55 -5.75 -15.54
CA ASP A 307 16.50 -6.37 -16.35
C ASP A 307 16.18 -7.76 -15.80
N LEU A 308 14.93 -7.99 -15.38
CA LEU A 308 14.48 -9.23 -14.74
C LEU A 308 13.60 -10.05 -15.70
N HIS A 309 14.26 -10.77 -16.60
CA HIS A 309 13.62 -11.65 -17.59
C HIS A 309 13.01 -12.91 -16.96
N CYS A 310 11.94 -12.71 -16.19
CA CYS A 310 11.26 -13.71 -15.39
C CYS A 310 9.83 -14.00 -15.85
N GLY A 311 9.35 -13.29 -16.88
CA GLY A 311 7.98 -13.40 -17.38
C GLY A 311 6.94 -12.98 -16.35
N GLU A 312 5.73 -13.52 -16.51
CA GLU A 312 4.57 -13.12 -15.73
C GLU A 312 4.61 -13.57 -14.26
N SER A 313 4.10 -12.72 -13.37
CA SER A 313 3.96 -12.99 -11.94
C SER A 313 2.52 -13.30 -11.57
N THR A 314 2.28 -14.50 -11.05
CA THR A 314 1.00 -14.86 -10.41
C THR A 314 0.71 -13.97 -9.19
N LEU A 315 1.73 -13.59 -8.42
CA LEU A 315 1.55 -12.82 -7.19
C LEU A 315 1.21 -11.35 -7.44
N LEU A 316 1.82 -10.73 -8.47
CA LEU A 316 1.54 -9.34 -8.83
C LEU A 316 0.19 -9.19 -9.54
N LYS A 317 -0.13 -10.11 -10.46
CA LYS A 317 -1.47 -10.18 -11.07
C LYS A 317 -2.56 -10.39 -10.02
N LEU A 318 -2.35 -11.30 -9.05
CA LEU A 318 -3.30 -11.50 -7.96
C LEU A 318 -3.40 -10.30 -7.01
N PHE A 319 -2.29 -9.59 -6.75
CA PHE A 319 -2.33 -8.34 -6.00
C PHE A 319 -3.17 -7.27 -6.72
N SER A 320 -2.90 -7.02 -7.99
CA SER A 320 -3.67 -6.09 -8.84
C SER A 320 -5.16 -6.43 -8.83
N ASN A 321 -5.53 -7.68 -9.15
CA ASN A 321 -6.93 -8.12 -9.20
C ASN A 321 -7.66 -7.86 -7.88
N ARG A 322 -7.02 -8.07 -6.72
CA ARG A 322 -7.65 -7.82 -5.42
C ARG A 322 -7.83 -6.33 -5.11
N VAL A 323 -6.95 -5.46 -5.62
CA VAL A 323 -7.12 -4.00 -5.50
C VAL A 323 -8.24 -3.52 -6.43
N LEU A 324 -8.31 -4.06 -7.65
CA LEU A 324 -9.43 -3.84 -8.57
C LEU A 324 -10.77 -4.31 -7.97
N ASP A 325 -10.81 -5.53 -7.43
CA ASP A 325 -11.95 -6.08 -6.66
C ASP A 325 -12.39 -5.10 -5.56
N PHE A 326 -11.46 -4.67 -4.68
CA PHE A 326 -11.72 -3.75 -3.57
C PHE A 326 -12.33 -2.41 -4.04
N TYR A 327 -11.93 -1.92 -5.21
CA TYR A 327 -12.51 -0.73 -5.82
C TYR A 327 -13.73 -0.99 -6.72
N ASN A 328 -14.26 -2.22 -6.78
CA ASN A 328 -15.35 -2.66 -7.66
C ASN A 328 -15.07 -2.40 -9.16
N GLU A 329 -13.79 -2.30 -9.53
CA GLU A 329 -13.33 -2.09 -10.90
C GLU A 329 -13.22 -3.46 -11.59
N PHE A 330 -14.37 -4.00 -11.97
CA PHE A 330 -14.47 -5.29 -12.65
C PHE A 330 -14.13 -5.16 -14.14
N ASP A 331 -13.55 -6.21 -14.72
CA ASP A 331 -13.19 -6.24 -16.14
C ASP A 331 -14.43 -6.21 -17.04
N THR A 332 -14.75 -5.00 -17.50
CA THR A 332 -15.82 -4.70 -18.45
C THR A 332 -15.34 -4.72 -19.90
N THR A 333 -14.07 -5.08 -20.17
CA THR A 333 -13.49 -5.10 -21.52
C THR A 333 -13.89 -6.34 -22.34
N THR A 334 -14.76 -7.19 -21.80
CA THR A 334 -15.30 -8.38 -22.47
C THR A 334 -16.03 -8.06 -23.79
N ALA A 335 -15.30 -8.25 -24.90
CA ALA A 335 -15.83 -8.42 -26.26
C ALA A 335 -16.61 -7.24 -26.87
N VAL A 336 -16.21 -5.99 -26.61
CA VAL A 336 -16.65 -4.82 -27.39
C VAL A 336 -15.49 -4.25 -28.22
N GLN A 337 -15.68 -4.10 -29.54
CA GLN A 337 -14.75 -3.36 -30.41
C GLN A 337 -14.84 -1.85 -30.13
N ARG A 338 -14.20 -1.41 -29.03
CA ARG A 338 -14.01 0.01 -28.72
C ARG A 338 -12.67 0.51 -29.30
N PRO A 339 -12.56 1.80 -29.67
CA PRO A 339 -11.26 2.43 -29.92
C PRO A 339 -10.29 2.20 -28.76
N PRO A 340 -8.99 1.95 -29.01
CA PRO A 340 -7.97 1.93 -27.96
C PRO A 340 -7.93 3.26 -27.22
N THR A 341 -7.79 3.23 -25.90
CA THR A 341 -7.66 4.41 -25.05
C THR A 341 -6.21 4.62 -24.64
N LEU A 342 -5.70 5.80 -24.97
CA LEU A 342 -4.35 6.25 -24.65
C LEU A 342 -4.43 7.32 -23.56
N THR A 343 -3.71 7.12 -22.46
CA THR A 343 -3.66 8.06 -21.32
C THR A 343 -2.24 8.54 -21.10
N LEU A 344 -2.02 9.85 -21.20
CA LEU A 344 -0.76 10.49 -20.83
C LEU A 344 -0.85 11.10 -19.42
N ILE A 345 0.10 10.75 -18.56
CA ILE A 345 0.18 11.24 -17.17
C ILE A 345 0.71 12.67 -17.16
N ASP A 346 -0.16 13.61 -16.84
CA ASP A 346 0.07 15.05 -16.83
C ASP A 346 0.63 15.51 -15.48
N ARG A 347 1.93 15.37 -15.33
CA ARG A 347 2.65 15.75 -14.11
C ARG A 347 2.65 17.28 -13.97
N LYS A 348 2.12 17.83 -12.87
CA LYS A 348 2.04 19.29 -12.63
C LYS A 348 3.21 19.90 -11.86
N GLU A 349 3.87 19.14 -10.97
CA GLU A 349 4.89 19.70 -10.06
C GLU A 349 6.34 19.49 -10.51
N LYS A 350 6.71 18.25 -10.87
CA LYS A 350 8.11 17.78 -11.02
C LYS A 350 8.22 16.76 -12.15
N ARG A 351 9.34 16.70 -12.88
CA ARG A 351 9.49 15.84 -14.07
C ARG A 351 8.32 15.98 -15.04
N ARG A 352 7.99 17.21 -15.43
CA ARG A 352 6.91 17.48 -16.37
C ARG A 352 7.48 17.29 -17.79
N LEU A 353 6.70 16.73 -18.70
CA LEU A 353 7.10 16.65 -20.10
C LEU A 353 6.95 18.04 -20.73
N LEU A 354 8.04 18.64 -21.20
CA LEU A 354 7.99 19.91 -21.91
C LEU A 354 7.24 19.74 -23.25
N ASN A 355 6.53 20.78 -23.68
CA ASN A 355 5.73 20.83 -24.91
C ASN A 355 4.66 19.73 -25.08
N LYS A 356 4.34 18.97 -24.02
CA LYS A 356 3.39 17.84 -24.04
C LYS A 356 2.03 18.20 -24.68
N GLU A 357 1.52 19.41 -24.49
CA GLU A 357 0.29 19.89 -25.12
C GLU A 357 0.39 19.83 -26.67
N LEU A 358 1.44 20.41 -27.24
CA LEU A 358 1.71 20.40 -28.69
C LEU A 358 1.89 18.97 -29.23
N TYR A 359 2.68 18.16 -28.52
CA TYR A 359 2.94 16.76 -28.92
C TYR A 359 1.66 15.90 -28.88
N PHE A 360 0.78 16.18 -27.91
CA PHE A 360 -0.49 15.46 -27.76
C PHE A 360 -1.52 15.88 -28.82
N GLU A 361 -1.63 17.17 -29.14
CA GLU A 361 -2.44 17.66 -30.27
C GLU A 361 -1.96 17.08 -31.62
N ALA A 362 -0.64 17.03 -31.83
CA ALA A 362 -0.05 16.42 -33.02
C ALA A 362 -0.35 14.91 -33.12
N LEU A 363 -0.28 14.19 -32.00
CA LEU A 363 -0.60 12.76 -31.92
C LEU A 363 -2.08 12.48 -32.17
N GLN A 364 -2.98 13.22 -31.52
CA GLN A 364 -4.43 13.13 -31.75
C GLN A 364 -4.81 13.37 -33.21
N LYS A 365 -4.18 14.36 -33.86
CA LYS A 365 -4.41 14.67 -35.28
C LYS A 365 -3.92 13.56 -36.22
N LYS A 366 -2.88 12.81 -35.83
CA LYS A 366 -2.29 11.72 -36.61
C LYS A 366 -3.06 10.41 -36.45
N HIS A 367 -3.57 10.14 -35.25
CA HIS A 367 -4.26 8.90 -34.87
C HIS A 367 -5.70 9.17 -34.37
N PRO A 368 -6.61 9.65 -35.24
CA PRO A 368 -8.01 9.90 -34.88
C PRO A 368 -8.80 8.63 -34.52
N GLU A 369 -8.24 7.45 -34.78
CA GLU A 369 -8.77 6.14 -34.37
C GLU A 369 -8.50 5.78 -32.90
N VAL A 370 -7.69 6.57 -32.19
CA VAL A 370 -7.32 6.33 -30.77
C VAL A 370 -7.99 7.38 -29.87
N ASN A 371 -8.66 6.91 -28.81
CA ASN A 371 -9.28 7.76 -27.80
C ASN A 371 -8.22 8.27 -26.81
N MET A 372 -7.71 9.48 -27.00
CA MET A 372 -6.62 10.03 -26.18
C MET A 372 -7.09 10.98 -25.09
N ARG A 373 -6.60 10.80 -23.85
CA ARG A 373 -6.76 11.72 -22.71
C ARG A 373 -5.43 12.06 -22.03
N MET A 374 -5.34 13.27 -21.50
CA MET A 374 -4.22 13.76 -20.68
C MET A 374 -4.75 13.95 -19.25
N VAL A 375 -4.11 13.33 -18.24
CA VAL A 375 -4.69 13.16 -16.89
C VAL A 375 -3.68 13.50 -15.79
N ASP A 376 -4.02 14.45 -14.93
CA ASP A 376 -3.32 14.68 -13.67
C ASP A 376 -3.89 13.77 -12.58
N TYR A 377 -3.21 12.65 -12.32
CA TYR A 377 -3.59 11.72 -11.26
C TYR A 377 -3.48 12.32 -9.84
N ALA A 378 -2.69 13.38 -9.61
CA ALA A 378 -2.55 13.98 -8.28
C ALA A 378 -3.78 14.80 -7.86
N ALA A 379 -4.63 15.19 -8.83
CA ALA A 379 -5.90 15.88 -8.59
C ALA A 379 -7.09 14.94 -8.31
N LEU A 380 -6.88 13.61 -8.34
CA LEU A 380 -7.93 12.58 -8.30
C LEU A 380 -7.80 11.68 -7.06
N SER A 381 -8.89 11.05 -6.63
CA SER A 381 -8.84 10.00 -5.60
C SER A 381 -8.32 8.67 -6.16
N LEU A 382 -7.82 7.77 -5.30
CA LEU A 382 -7.26 6.49 -5.75
C LEU A 382 -8.28 5.66 -6.56
N SER A 383 -9.56 5.67 -6.19
CA SER A 383 -10.60 4.97 -6.97
C SER A 383 -10.76 5.54 -8.39
N GLU A 384 -10.68 6.85 -8.57
CA GLU A 384 -10.74 7.50 -9.89
C GLU A 384 -9.45 7.27 -10.69
N GLN A 385 -8.30 7.31 -10.02
CA GLN A 385 -6.99 6.98 -10.61
C GLN A 385 -6.98 5.54 -11.14
N ILE A 386 -7.50 4.58 -10.36
CA ILE A 386 -7.61 3.16 -10.75
C ILE A 386 -8.65 2.99 -11.87
N HIS A 387 -9.83 3.60 -11.79
CA HIS A 387 -10.84 3.52 -12.86
C HIS A 387 -10.30 4.02 -14.22
N ILE A 388 -9.57 5.15 -14.22
CA ILE A 388 -8.88 5.66 -15.41
C ILE A 388 -7.80 4.67 -15.88
N SER A 389 -7.03 4.08 -14.96
CA SER A 389 -6.01 3.08 -15.30
C SER A 389 -6.64 1.83 -15.94
N HIS A 390 -7.69 1.27 -15.34
CA HIS A 390 -8.38 0.09 -15.83
C HIS A 390 -9.17 0.32 -17.13
N THR A 391 -9.40 1.58 -17.51
CA THR A 391 -9.95 1.96 -18.83
C THR A 391 -8.87 2.43 -19.83
N THR A 392 -7.59 2.17 -19.58
CA THR A 392 -6.47 2.58 -20.45
C THR A 392 -5.76 1.38 -21.08
N ASP A 393 -5.64 1.38 -22.41
CA ASP A 393 -4.93 0.35 -23.17
C ASP A 393 -3.47 0.74 -23.44
N ILE A 394 -3.15 2.05 -23.51
CA ILE A 394 -1.79 2.58 -23.62
C ILE A 394 -1.57 3.66 -22.55
N LEU A 395 -0.76 3.37 -21.53
CA LEU A 395 -0.41 4.32 -20.48
C LEU A 395 0.99 4.91 -20.71
N ILE A 396 1.11 6.23 -20.71
CA ILE A 396 2.34 6.95 -21.04
C ILE A 396 2.69 7.90 -19.90
N GLY A 397 3.95 7.94 -19.48
CA GLY A 397 4.40 8.92 -18.50
C GLY A 397 5.90 9.12 -18.46
N VAL A 398 6.31 10.29 -17.96
CA VAL A 398 7.69 10.51 -17.51
C VAL A 398 7.92 9.71 -16.23
N HIS A 399 9.10 9.09 -16.13
CA HIS A 399 9.49 8.19 -15.05
C HIS A 399 9.08 8.66 -13.65
N GLY A 400 8.59 7.72 -12.84
CA GLY A 400 8.33 7.87 -11.41
C GLY A 400 6.96 7.33 -11.02
N ALA A 401 6.58 7.52 -9.76
CA ALA A 401 5.45 6.86 -9.11
C ALA A 401 4.08 6.92 -9.82
N GLY A 402 3.87 7.84 -10.77
CA GLY A 402 2.68 7.84 -11.63
C GLY A 402 2.58 6.60 -12.50
N LEU A 403 3.70 6.01 -12.94
CA LEU A 403 3.73 4.78 -13.74
C LEU A 403 3.35 3.52 -12.95
N THR A 404 3.26 3.59 -11.61
CA THR A 404 2.75 2.48 -10.77
C THR A 404 1.31 2.10 -11.17
N HIS A 405 0.54 3.02 -11.75
CA HIS A 405 -0.76 2.76 -12.37
C HIS A 405 -0.73 1.68 -13.45
N GLY A 406 0.45 1.37 -14.00
CA GLY A 406 0.67 0.21 -14.85
C GLY A 406 0.18 -1.11 -14.24
N ILE A 407 0.12 -1.25 -12.90
CA ILE A 407 -0.42 -2.46 -12.27
C ILE A 407 -1.93 -2.64 -12.46
N PHE A 408 -2.69 -1.59 -12.77
CA PHE A 408 -4.16 -1.64 -12.87
C PHE A 408 -4.68 -1.69 -14.32
N LEU A 409 -3.78 -1.71 -15.31
CA LEU A 409 -4.16 -1.77 -16.73
C LEU A 409 -4.83 -3.11 -17.07
N PRO A 410 -5.72 -3.15 -18.09
CA PRO A 410 -6.21 -4.39 -18.67
C PRO A 410 -5.09 -5.35 -19.12
N PRO A 411 -5.36 -6.68 -19.16
CA PRO A 411 -4.40 -7.65 -19.70
C PRO A 411 -3.93 -7.30 -21.12
N ASN A 412 -2.63 -7.46 -21.38
CA ASN A 412 -1.98 -7.13 -22.65
C ASN A 412 -1.95 -5.62 -23.02
N SER A 413 -2.30 -4.70 -22.12
CA SER A 413 -2.07 -3.26 -22.32
C SER A 413 -0.58 -2.91 -22.52
N THR A 414 -0.32 -1.68 -22.95
CA THR A 414 1.02 -1.15 -23.26
C THR A 414 1.40 -0.05 -22.27
N LEU A 415 2.61 -0.13 -21.70
CA LEU A 415 3.21 0.90 -20.86
C LEU A 415 4.35 1.60 -21.62
N VAL A 416 4.36 2.94 -21.63
CA VAL A 416 5.42 3.74 -22.24
C VAL A 416 6.08 4.65 -21.20
N GLU A 417 7.37 4.46 -20.99
CA GLU A 417 8.16 5.20 -20.01
C GLU A 417 9.15 6.16 -20.69
N ILE A 418 8.99 7.46 -20.45
CA ILE A 418 9.97 8.49 -20.82
C ILE A 418 10.92 8.67 -19.64
N GLN A 419 12.15 8.16 -19.73
CA GLN A 419 13.16 8.35 -18.67
C GLN A 419 13.90 9.68 -18.84
N PRO A 420 14.25 10.39 -17.76
CA PRO A 420 15.22 11.50 -17.80
C PRO A 420 16.55 11.08 -18.46
N PRO A 421 17.31 11.99 -19.09
CA PRO A 421 18.38 11.65 -20.04
C PRO A 421 19.43 10.63 -19.54
N SER A 422 19.81 10.74 -18.27
CA SER A 422 20.83 9.91 -17.63
C SER A 422 20.30 8.70 -16.85
N LEU A 423 18.98 8.59 -16.66
CA LEU A 423 18.37 7.54 -15.83
C LEU A 423 18.38 6.17 -16.54
N LYS A 424 18.58 5.09 -15.78
CA LYS A 424 18.58 3.71 -16.30
C LYS A 424 17.81 2.79 -15.35
N HIS A 425 16.62 3.24 -14.95
CA HIS A 425 15.73 2.47 -14.06
C HIS A 425 15.03 1.37 -14.85
N LYS A 426 14.71 0.26 -14.18
CA LYS A 426 14.15 -0.97 -14.75
C LYS A 426 12.89 -1.45 -14.05
N GLY A 427 12.50 -0.84 -12.92
CA GLY A 427 11.36 -1.31 -12.12
C GLY A 427 10.05 -1.33 -12.91
N PHE A 428 9.76 -0.29 -13.72
CA PHE A 428 8.55 -0.27 -14.56
C PHE A 428 8.62 -1.21 -15.77
N HIS A 429 9.82 -1.51 -16.30
CA HIS A 429 10.02 -2.55 -17.31
C HIS A 429 9.70 -3.93 -16.73
N ASN A 430 10.33 -4.27 -15.60
CA ASN A 430 10.15 -5.53 -14.88
C ASN A 430 8.69 -5.71 -14.41
N MET A 431 8.03 -4.63 -13.97
CA MET A 431 6.62 -4.60 -13.61
C MET A 431 5.71 -4.91 -14.80
N ALA A 432 5.98 -4.31 -15.98
CA ALA A 432 5.23 -4.58 -17.19
C ALA A 432 5.39 -6.03 -17.66
N GLU A 433 6.62 -6.58 -17.67
CA GLU A 433 6.88 -7.99 -17.97
C GLU A 433 6.12 -8.92 -17.00
N ALA A 434 6.16 -8.61 -15.70
CA ALA A 434 5.47 -9.35 -14.64
C ALA A 434 3.92 -9.32 -14.75
N LEU A 435 3.35 -8.41 -15.53
CA LEU A 435 1.90 -8.29 -15.79
C LEU A 435 1.49 -8.81 -17.17
N GLY A 436 2.44 -9.16 -18.04
CA GLY A 436 2.15 -9.47 -19.44
C GLY A 436 1.79 -8.22 -20.27
N HIS A 437 2.26 -7.05 -19.86
CA HIS A 437 2.11 -5.80 -20.61
C HIS A 437 3.23 -5.64 -21.64
N ARG A 438 2.93 -5.00 -22.76
CA ARG A 438 3.94 -4.50 -23.70
C ARG A 438 4.64 -3.30 -23.05
N TYR A 439 5.95 -3.17 -23.21
CA TYR A 439 6.72 -2.06 -22.66
C TYR A 439 7.58 -1.38 -23.72
N PHE A 440 7.54 -0.05 -23.76
CA PHE A 440 8.42 0.78 -24.57
C PHE A 440 9.07 1.86 -23.69
N THR A 441 10.31 2.23 -23.99
CA THR A 441 10.97 3.35 -23.32
C THR A 441 11.82 4.17 -24.27
N CYS A 442 11.92 5.46 -23.99
CA CYS A 442 12.86 6.39 -24.59
C CYS A 442 13.47 7.28 -23.51
N HIS A 443 14.63 7.85 -23.79
CA HIS A 443 15.29 8.83 -22.95
C HIS A 443 14.99 10.23 -23.45
N GLY A 444 14.74 11.15 -22.53
CA GLY A 444 14.74 12.58 -22.82
C GLY A 444 16.11 13.05 -23.33
N SER A 445 16.11 14.17 -24.04
CA SER A 445 17.35 14.81 -24.50
C SER A 445 17.88 15.78 -23.44
N GLU A 446 19.20 15.93 -23.35
CA GLU A 446 19.83 16.99 -22.56
C GLU A 446 19.32 18.37 -23.03
N HIS A 447 18.87 19.21 -22.10
CA HIS A 447 18.22 20.49 -22.38
C HIS A 447 18.42 21.47 -21.23
N GLU A 448 18.50 22.77 -21.51
CA GLU A 448 18.61 23.79 -20.47
C GLU A 448 17.24 24.03 -19.80
N ILE A 449 16.95 23.27 -18.74
CA ILE A 449 15.73 23.42 -17.94
C ILE A 449 15.84 24.69 -17.07
N PRO A 450 14.94 25.69 -17.20
CA PRO A 450 14.97 26.87 -16.36
C PRO A 450 14.80 26.52 -14.87
N GLN A 451 15.76 26.93 -14.04
CA GLN A 451 15.85 26.58 -12.61
C GLN A 451 16.14 25.09 -12.30
N GLY A 452 16.39 24.26 -13.32
CA GLY A 452 16.89 22.89 -13.12
C GLY A 452 18.32 22.86 -12.59
N ASN A 453 18.71 21.73 -12.00
CA ASN A 453 20.03 21.53 -11.40
C ASN A 453 20.69 20.18 -11.78
N GLY A 454 20.08 19.40 -12.67
CA GLY A 454 20.50 18.06 -13.07
C GLY A 454 19.89 16.93 -12.24
N ASP A 455 19.03 17.23 -11.26
CA ASP A 455 18.32 16.21 -10.48
C ASP A 455 17.12 15.66 -11.24
N TRP A 456 17.31 14.47 -11.81
CA TRP A 456 16.27 13.66 -12.45
C TRP A 456 15.03 13.41 -11.57
N GLN A 457 15.08 13.62 -10.25
CA GLN A 457 13.91 13.50 -9.38
C GLN A 457 12.95 14.69 -9.45
N HIS A 458 13.46 15.85 -9.88
CA HIS A 458 12.78 17.14 -9.80
C HIS A 458 12.61 17.79 -11.18
N ASP A 459 13.69 17.87 -11.95
CA ASP A 459 13.78 18.64 -13.19
C ASP A 459 12.80 18.13 -14.27
N ASP A 460 12.31 19.04 -15.09
CA ASP A 460 11.45 18.73 -16.24
C ASP A 460 12.21 17.96 -17.32
N VAL A 461 11.48 17.16 -18.09
CA VAL A 461 12.06 16.32 -19.14
C VAL A 461 11.68 16.87 -20.50
N PHE A 462 12.70 17.18 -21.30
CA PHE A 462 12.57 17.48 -22.72
C PHE A 462 12.75 16.21 -23.55
N LEU A 463 11.96 16.07 -24.62
CA LEU A 463 12.06 15.00 -25.60
C LEU A 463 11.72 15.61 -26.96
N GLU A 464 12.52 15.32 -27.99
CA GLU A 464 12.26 15.83 -29.34
C GLU A 464 10.92 15.32 -29.89
N GLU A 465 10.18 16.18 -30.61
CA GLU A 465 8.85 15.84 -31.15
C GLU A 465 8.91 14.58 -32.01
N THR A 466 9.93 14.45 -32.86
CA THR A 466 10.15 13.28 -33.71
C THR A 466 10.35 12.00 -32.90
N ALA A 467 11.09 12.07 -31.79
CA ALA A 467 11.35 10.93 -30.92
C ALA A 467 10.11 10.53 -30.09
N PHE A 468 9.33 11.51 -29.62
CA PHE A 468 8.02 11.28 -29.00
C PHE A 468 7.08 10.58 -29.99
N MET A 469 6.91 11.13 -31.20
CA MET A 469 6.02 10.56 -32.20
C MET A 469 6.48 9.15 -32.62
N GLU A 470 7.78 8.89 -32.78
CA GLU A 470 8.29 7.55 -33.14
C GLU A 470 7.99 6.48 -32.08
N ILE A 471 8.08 6.80 -30.78
CA ILE A 471 7.73 5.83 -29.72
C ILE A 471 6.20 5.67 -29.57
N MET A 472 5.42 6.73 -29.78
CA MET A 472 3.96 6.64 -29.78
C MET A 472 3.43 5.80 -30.95
N ASP A 473 3.98 5.97 -32.15
CA ASP A 473 3.65 5.14 -33.32
C ASP A 473 3.83 3.64 -33.03
N LYS A 474 4.95 3.28 -32.40
CA LYS A 474 5.26 1.89 -32.01
C LYS A 474 4.29 1.37 -30.96
N ALA A 475 3.97 2.18 -29.95
CA ALA A 475 3.02 1.81 -28.90
C ALA A 475 1.60 1.61 -29.46
N ILE A 476 1.13 2.50 -30.32
CA ILE A 476 -0.20 2.41 -30.96
C ILE A 476 -0.25 1.21 -31.92
N ALA A 477 0.75 1.06 -32.81
CA ALA A 477 0.82 -0.08 -33.73
C ALA A 477 0.87 -1.43 -33.00
N SER A 478 1.48 -1.48 -31.80
CA SER A 478 1.55 -2.70 -31.01
C SER A 478 0.18 -3.22 -30.53
N MET A 479 -0.86 -2.37 -30.47
CA MET A 479 -2.21 -2.75 -30.08
C MET A 479 -3.01 -3.45 -31.19
N ALA A 480 -2.51 -3.47 -32.42
CA ALA A 480 -3.18 -4.06 -33.58
C ALA A 480 -2.86 -5.55 -33.82
N GLY A 481 -2.25 -6.23 -32.83
CA GLY A 481 -1.85 -7.64 -32.86
C GLY A 481 -2.06 -8.34 -31.53
#